data_AF-A0A328SG86-F1
#
_entry.id   AF-A0A328SG86-F1
#
_cell.length_a   1.000
_cell.length_b   1.000
_cell.length_c   1.000
_cell.angle_alpha   90.00
_cell.angle_beta   90.00
_cell.angle_gamma   90.00
#
_symmetry.space_group_name_H-M   'P 1'
#
loop_
_entity.id
_entity.type
_entity.pdbx_description
1 polymer ?
#
loop_
_entity_poly.entity_id
_entity_poly.type
_entity_poly.pdbx_seq_one_letter_code
_entity_poly.pdbx_strand_id
1 'polypeptide(L)'
;MPWDEKWLIEPLTDSTIYMSYYTIAKYMNQINPEDLNDAFFNKVFLNQDGANDGSTNNISPELTQEIQDEFNYWYPLNWRLSAKDLVGNHLSFHMFHHAAIFPKEYWPKGITVFGMGLL
;
A
#
# COMPACT_ATOMS: atom_id res chain seq x y z
N MET A 1 -9.09 -6.92 13.93
CA MET A 1 -9.54 -5.77 13.11
C MET A 1 -9.38 -4.51 13.94
N PRO A 2 -9.18 -3.32 13.36
CA PRO A 2 -8.98 -2.10 14.17
C PRO A 2 -10.18 -1.74 15.06
N TRP A 3 -11.39 -2.23 14.75
CA TRP A 3 -12.60 -2.07 15.58
C TRP A 3 -12.96 -3.31 16.42
N ASP A 4 -12.24 -4.43 16.28
CA ASP A 4 -12.48 -5.66 17.04
C ASP A 4 -11.18 -6.47 17.17
N GLU A 5 -10.58 -6.39 18.36
CA GLU A 5 -9.30 -7.03 18.70
C GLU A 5 -9.38 -8.56 18.79
N LYS A 6 -10.58 -9.14 18.83
CA LYS A 6 -10.74 -10.61 18.88
C LYS A 6 -10.43 -11.27 17.54
N TRP A 7 -10.47 -10.52 16.45
CA TRP A 7 -10.24 -11.03 15.10
C TRP A 7 -8.87 -10.64 14.58
N LEU A 8 -8.17 -11.61 13.99
CA LEU A 8 -6.94 -11.39 13.24
C LEU A 8 -7.25 -11.28 11.75
N ILE A 9 -6.51 -10.41 11.06
CA ILE A 9 -6.52 -10.35 9.60
C ILE A 9 -5.75 -11.58 9.10
N GLU A 10 -6.29 -12.28 8.09
CA GLU A 10 -5.67 -13.48 7.57
C GLU A 10 -4.63 -13.17 6.48
N PRO A 11 -3.63 -14.04 6.25
CA PRO A 11 -2.47 -13.71 5.41
C PRO A 11 -2.73 -13.37 3.94
N LEU A 12 -3.84 -13.81 3.35
CA LEU A 12 -4.17 -13.48 1.95
C LEU A 12 -4.88 -12.13 1.80
N THR A 13 -5.34 -11.51 2.89
CA THR A 13 -6.06 -10.24 2.87
C THR A 13 -5.15 -9.07 3.21
N ASP A 14 -4.20 -9.22 4.14
CA ASP A 14 -3.20 -8.20 4.46
C ASP A 14 -2.06 -8.10 3.43
N SER A 15 -1.87 -9.12 2.60
CA SER A 15 -0.77 -9.20 1.63
C SER A 15 -1.09 -8.63 0.23
N THR A 16 -2.10 -7.77 0.10
CA THR A 16 -2.67 -7.42 -1.23
C THR A 16 -2.16 -6.11 -1.81
N ILE A 17 -1.86 -5.12 -0.95
CA ILE A 17 -1.40 -3.78 -1.36
C ILE A 17 -0.06 -3.37 -0.74
N TYR A 18 0.61 -4.26 -0.02
CA TYR A 18 1.88 -3.98 0.68
C TYR A 18 3.02 -3.47 -0.22
N MET A 19 2.87 -3.55 -1.55
CA MET A 19 3.81 -2.95 -2.48
C MET A 19 3.83 -1.43 -2.38
N SER A 20 2.71 -0.78 -2.02
CA SER A 20 2.70 0.66 -1.73
C SER A 20 3.53 0.96 -0.48
N TYR A 21 3.47 0.11 0.55
CA TYR A 21 4.28 0.23 1.76
C TYR A 21 5.78 0.19 1.46
N TYR A 22 6.23 -0.62 0.48
CA TYR A 22 7.66 -0.63 0.10
C TYR A 22 8.18 0.73 -0.35
N THR A 23 7.34 1.57 -0.98
CA THR A 23 7.76 2.91 -1.42
C THR A 23 8.12 3.82 -0.24
N ILE A 24 7.47 3.61 0.91
CA ILE A 24 7.62 4.47 2.09
C ILE A 24 8.39 3.80 3.24
N ALA A 25 8.68 2.50 3.15
CA ALA A 25 9.25 1.70 4.23
C ALA A 25 10.55 2.28 4.82
N LYS A 26 11.38 2.94 4.00
CA LYS A 26 12.64 3.57 4.43
C LYS A 26 12.44 4.73 5.42
N TYR A 27 11.25 5.33 5.45
CA TYR A 27 10.92 6.44 6.34
C TYR A 27 10.34 5.98 7.69
N MET A 28 9.83 4.76 7.76
CA MET A 28 9.02 4.30 8.90
C MET A 28 9.79 4.27 10.22
N ASN A 29 11.11 4.04 10.18
CA ASN A 29 11.96 4.08 11.38
C ASN A 29 12.16 5.49 11.96
N GLN A 30 11.79 6.54 11.23
CA GLN A 30 11.95 7.94 11.63
C GLN A 30 10.64 8.52 12.20
N ILE A 31 9.55 7.76 12.17
CA ILE A 31 8.21 8.20 12.55
C ILE A 31 7.72 7.36 13.72
N ASN A 32 7.09 8.00 14.69
CA ASN A 32 6.41 7.28 15.76
C ASN A 32 5.18 6.53 15.19
N PRO A 33 5.03 5.22 15.40
CA PRO A 33 3.90 4.46 14.84
C PRO A 33 2.52 5.02 15.20
N GLU A 34 2.37 5.63 16.37
CA GLU A 34 1.10 6.23 16.81
C GLU A 34 0.71 7.48 16.00
N ASP A 35 1.67 8.10 15.30
CA ASP A 35 1.41 9.25 14.41
C ASP A 35 0.95 8.80 13.00
N LEU A 36 1.08 7.51 12.65
CA LEU A 36 0.67 6.94 11.36
C LEU A 36 -0.84 6.64 11.34
N ASN A 37 -1.64 7.68 11.14
CA ASN A 37 -3.10 7.59 11.08
C ASN A 37 -3.68 7.69 9.66
N ASP A 38 -5.00 7.56 9.55
CA ASP A 38 -5.72 7.63 8.27
C ASP A 38 -5.46 8.93 7.52
N ALA A 39 -5.31 10.07 8.22
CA ALA A 39 -5.03 11.36 7.58
C ALA A 39 -3.68 11.34 6.86
N PHE A 40 -2.64 10.78 7.48
CA PHE A 40 -1.33 10.57 6.86
C PHE A 40 -1.44 9.67 5.61
N PHE A 41 -2.07 8.51 5.72
CA PHE A 41 -2.17 7.57 4.59
C PHE A 41 -3.04 8.11 3.45
N ASN A 42 -4.14 8.81 3.76
CA ASN A 42 -4.98 9.48 2.75
C ASN A 42 -4.21 10.57 2.01
N LYS A 43 -3.35 11.32 2.70
CA LYS A 43 -2.48 12.29 2.02
C LYS A 43 -1.45 11.58 1.14
N VAL A 44 -0.67 10.66 1.69
CA VAL A 44 0.44 10.02 0.98
C VAL A 44 -0.04 9.20 -0.22
N PHE A 45 -1.06 8.36 -0.05
CA PHE A 45 -1.46 7.39 -1.07
C PHE A 45 -2.58 7.84 -1.99
N LEU A 46 -3.44 8.76 -1.54
CA LEU A 46 -4.62 9.21 -2.30
C LEU A 46 -4.53 10.67 -2.73
N ASN A 47 -3.50 11.40 -2.28
CA ASN A 47 -3.37 12.84 -2.45
C ASN A 47 -4.67 13.58 -2.08
N GLN A 48 -5.32 13.16 -1.00
CA GLN A 48 -6.58 13.75 -0.58
C GLN A 48 -6.36 15.21 -0.12
N ASP A 49 -7.14 16.13 -0.67
CA ASP A 49 -7.09 17.54 -0.29
C ASP A 49 -7.46 17.73 1.18
N GLY A 50 -6.67 18.56 1.87
CA GLY A 50 -6.85 18.83 3.31
C GLY A 50 -6.48 17.66 4.24
N ALA A 51 -6.03 16.52 3.72
CA ALA A 51 -5.51 15.44 4.55
C ALA A 51 -4.11 15.77 5.08
N ASN A 52 -3.86 15.35 6.31
CA ASN A 52 -2.59 15.56 7.04
C ASN A 52 -2.12 17.03 7.09
N ASP A 53 -3.00 17.93 7.51
CA ASP A 53 -2.71 19.37 7.66
C ASP A 53 -1.78 19.72 8.85
N GLY A 54 -1.21 18.71 9.51
CA GLY A 54 -0.35 18.83 10.68
C GLY A 54 -1.11 18.97 12.00
N SER A 55 -2.45 18.94 12.00
CA SER A 55 -3.25 18.99 13.23
C SER A 55 -3.53 17.62 13.85
N THR A 56 -3.38 16.54 13.07
CA THR A 56 -3.81 15.18 13.44
C THR A 56 -2.68 14.25 13.86
N ASN A 57 -1.42 14.61 13.62
CA ASN A 57 -0.23 13.86 14.01
C ASN A 57 1.00 14.77 14.06
N ASN A 58 2.13 14.22 14.53
CA ASN A 58 3.39 14.96 14.69
C ASN A 58 4.38 14.74 13.53
N ILE A 59 3.90 14.47 12.32
CA ILE A 59 4.75 14.29 11.12
C ILE A 59 4.86 15.65 10.42
N SER A 60 6.08 16.11 10.14
CA SER A 60 6.25 17.41 9.48
C SER A 60 5.63 17.42 8.07
N PRO A 61 5.11 18.56 7.60
CA PRO A 61 4.62 18.68 6.23
C PRO A 61 5.69 18.35 5.18
N GLU A 62 6.95 18.71 5.45
CA GLU A 62 8.07 18.43 4.56
C GLU A 62 8.34 16.93 4.43
N LEU A 63 8.35 16.20 5.56
CA LEU A 63 8.54 14.74 5.55
C LEU A 63 7.34 14.04 4.89
N THR A 64 6.13 14.51 5.16
CA THR A 64 4.92 14.00 4.49
C THR A 64 5.01 14.16 2.98
N GLN A 65 5.46 15.33 2.50
CA GLN A 65 5.62 15.58 1.07
C GLN A 65 6.71 14.71 0.46
N GLU A 66 7.86 14.55 1.12
CA GLU A 66 8.94 13.68 0.64
C GLU A 66 8.47 12.21 0.48
N ILE A 67 7.72 11.72 1.46
CA ILE A 67 7.14 10.37 1.44
C ILE A 67 6.11 10.23 0.31
N GLN A 68 5.26 11.25 0.14
CA GLN A 68 4.28 11.29 -0.93
C GLN A 68 4.94 11.29 -2.31
N ASP A 69 6.02 12.06 -2.49
CA ASP A 69 6.75 12.14 -3.75
C ASP A 69 7.43 10.81 -4.11
N GLU A 70 7.97 10.08 -3.14
CA GLU A 70 8.49 8.72 -3.35
C GLU A 70 7.41 7.74 -3.79
N PHE A 71 6.24 7.75 -3.13
CA PHE A 71 5.12 6.93 -3.59
C PHE A 71 4.72 7.29 -5.02
N ASN A 72 4.52 8.58 -5.31
CA ASN A 72 4.12 9.06 -6.64
C ASN A 72 5.15 8.77 -7.74
N TYR A 73 6.44 8.69 -7.39
CA TYR A 73 7.50 8.34 -8.31
C TYR A 73 7.49 6.84 -8.67
N TRP A 74 7.36 5.97 -7.65
CA TRP A 74 7.47 4.52 -7.84
C TRP A 74 6.17 3.84 -8.25
N TYR A 75 5.02 4.39 -7.86
CA TYR A 75 3.70 3.84 -8.19
C TYR A 75 3.14 4.46 -9.48
N PRO A 76 2.38 3.71 -10.30
CA PRO A 76 1.88 2.35 -10.09
C PRO A 76 2.95 1.26 -10.27
N LEU A 77 2.72 0.12 -9.60
CA LEU A 77 3.51 -1.09 -9.79
C LEU A 77 3.54 -1.53 -11.26
N ASN A 78 4.72 -1.49 -11.88
CA ASN A 78 4.88 -1.89 -13.28
C ASN A 78 4.63 -3.40 -13.50
N TRP A 79 5.20 -4.24 -12.62
CA TRP A 79 5.15 -5.69 -12.75
C TRP A 79 4.98 -6.38 -11.40
N ARG A 80 3.99 -7.25 -11.29
CA ARG A 80 3.85 -8.22 -10.21
C ARG A 80 4.20 -9.61 -10.74
N LEU A 81 5.30 -10.18 -10.24
CA LEU A 81 5.74 -11.53 -10.59
C LEU A 81 5.27 -12.52 -9.53
N SER A 82 4.73 -13.66 -9.96
CA SER A 82 4.24 -14.68 -9.04
C SER A 82 4.12 -16.07 -9.66
N ALA A 83 3.69 -17.06 -8.87
CA ALA A 83 3.36 -18.40 -9.35
C ALA A 83 1.93 -18.45 -9.90
N LYS A 84 1.67 -19.32 -10.88
CA LYS A 84 0.32 -19.52 -11.45
C LYS A 84 -0.74 -19.87 -10.41
N ASP A 85 -0.36 -20.54 -9.32
CA ASP A 85 -1.28 -21.01 -8.29
C ASP A 85 -1.92 -19.87 -7.49
N LEU A 86 -1.31 -18.67 -7.56
CA LEU A 86 -1.80 -17.47 -6.88
C LEU A 86 -2.80 -16.65 -7.71
N VAL A 87 -3.08 -17.05 -8.96
CA VAL A 87 -4.03 -16.36 -9.85
C VAL A 87 -5.43 -16.33 -9.24
N GLY A 88 -5.92 -17.47 -8.76
CA GLY A 88 -7.28 -17.61 -8.24
C GLY A 88 -7.52 -17.02 -6.84
N ASN A 89 -6.48 -16.46 -6.21
CA ASN A 89 -6.57 -15.89 -4.86
C ASN A 89 -5.83 -14.54 -4.78
N HIS A 90 -4.60 -14.52 -4.28
CA HIS A 90 -3.76 -13.34 -4.03
C HIS A 90 -3.73 -12.35 -5.20
N LEU A 91 -3.50 -12.81 -6.43
CA LEU A 91 -3.41 -11.91 -7.59
C LEU A 91 -4.77 -11.30 -7.94
N SER A 92 -5.87 -12.04 -7.75
CA SER A 92 -7.22 -11.51 -7.89
C SER A 92 -7.50 -10.48 -6.79
N PHE A 93 -7.21 -10.79 -5.53
CA PHE A 93 -7.41 -9.86 -4.39
C PHE A 93 -6.54 -8.60 -4.52
N HIS A 94 -5.30 -8.75 -5.00
CA HIS A 94 -4.40 -7.66 -5.34
C HIS A 94 -5.07 -6.68 -6.31
N MET A 95 -5.67 -7.16 -7.40
CA MET A 95 -6.40 -6.31 -8.34
C MET A 95 -7.63 -5.65 -7.71
N PHE A 96 -8.45 -6.41 -6.98
CA PHE A 96 -9.66 -5.90 -6.33
C PHE A 96 -9.34 -4.80 -5.31
N HIS A 97 -8.38 -5.02 -4.42
CA HIS A 97 -8.03 -4.04 -3.39
C HIS A 97 -7.35 -2.80 -3.99
N HIS A 98 -6.54 -2.95 -5.04
CA HIS A 98 -6.00 -1.77 -5.73
C HIS A 98 -7.10 -0.91 -6.34
N ALA A 99 -8.09 -1.54 -6.99
CA ALA A 99 -9.21 -0.85 -7.58
C ALA A 99 -10.16 -0.21 -6.54
N ALA A 100 -10.26 -0.81 -5.35
CA ALA A 100 -11.12 -0.31 -4.27
C ALA A 100 -10.50 0.89 -3.54
N ILE A 101 -9.17 0.95 -3.42
CA ILE A 101 -8.48 1.92 -2.58
C ILE A 101 -7.86 3.06 -3.40
N PHE A 102 -7.13 2.74 -4.47
CA PHE A 102 -6.33 3.74 -5.17
C PHE A 102 -7.06 4.29 -6.41
N PRO A 103 -6.82 5.57 -6.75
CA PRO A 103 -7.13 6.13 -8.07
C PRO A 103 -6.60 5.26 -9.22
N LYS A 104 -7.26 5.38 -10.38
CA LYS A 104 -6.98 4.53 -11.54
C LYS A 104 -5.54 4.68 -12.06
N GLU A 105 -4.92 5.85 -11.91
CA GLU A 105 -3.51 6.05 -12.25
C GLU A 105 -2.54 5.15 -11.47
N TYR A 106 -2.93 4.68 -10.28
CA TYR A 106 -2.12 3.84 -9.40
C TYR A 106 -2.44 2.34 -9.50
N TRP A 107 -3.29 1.93 -10.44
CA TRP A 107 -3.58 0.51 -10.64
C TRP A 107 -2.36 -0.25 -11.22
N PRO A 108 -2.15 -1.52 -10.83
CA PRO A 108 -1.04 -2.32 -11.33
C PRO A 108 -1.04 -2.41 -12.87
N LYS A 109 0.12 -2.21 -13.49
CA LYS A 109 0.25 -2.17 -14.96
C LYS A 109 0.42 -3.55 -15.60
N GLY A 110 0.89 -4.55 -14.85
CA GLY A 110 1.15 -5.87 -15.39
C GLY A 110 1.37 -6.94 -14.32
N ILE A 111 0.92 -8.17 -14.62
CA ILE A 111 1.14 -9.35 -13.81
C ILE A 111 1.75 -10.45 -14.69
N THR A 112 2.85 -11.04 -14.24
CA THR A 112 3.53 -12.15 -14.91
C THR A 112 3.55 -13.36 -14.00
N VAL A 113 3.07 -14.50 -14.52
CA VAL A 113 3.01 -15.75 -13.76
C VAL A 113 3.97 -16.79 -14.33
N PHE A 114 4.62 -17.52 -13.43
CA PHE A 114 5.51 -18.63 -13.76
C PHE A 114 4.87 -19.97 -13.41
N GLY A 115 5.26 -21.00 -14.16
CA GLY A 115 4.93 -22.40 -13.85
C GLY A 115 5.76 -22.92 -12.68
N MET A 116 5.48 -24.16 -12.27
CA MET A 116 6.26 -24.85 -11.25
C MET A 116 7.49 -25.50 -11.87
N GLY A 117 8.61 -25.49 -11.16
CA GLY A 117 9.75 -26.35 -11.49
C GLY A 117 9.37 -27.81 -11.25
N LEU A 118 9.64 -28.67 -12.23
CA LEU A 118 9.56 -30.12 -12.08
C LEU A 118 11.00 -30.63 -11.89
N LEU A 119 11.22 -31.46 -10.87
CA LEU A 119 12.48 -32.16 -10.59
C LEU A 119 12.51 -33.51 -11.30
#